data_AF-A0A838V5E9-F1
#
_entry.id   AF-A0A838V5E9-F1
#
_cell.length_a   1.000
_cell.length_b   1.000
_cell.length_c   1.000
_cell.angle_alpha   90.00
_cell.angle_beta   90.00
_cell.angle_gamma   90.00
#
_symmetry.space_group_name_H-M   'P 1'
#
loop_
_entity.id
_entity.type
_entity.pdbx_description
1 polymer ?
#
loop_
_entity_poly.entity_id
_entity_poly.type
_entity_poly.pdbx_seq_one_letter_code
_entity_poly.pdbx_strand_id
1 'polypeptide(L)'
;MRCPSAAGPPLQRKYADIDLVTVGSAREATIELMAALGYAGDVEFNTLHGHRRLFFWDEANQRQVDVFVDEARLCHTIDFRPRLEAVPTTLTLADLLLMKLQVVETNEKDLIDVCAILADHDLSSDESGVNSAYIASLAASDWGLWKTLGMVAERGEQFAARLPGFELGLLVAERLARLRAELEAVPKTRVWKLRARVGERKRWYELPEEVH
;
A
#
# COMPACT_ATOMS: atom_id res chain seq x y z
N MET A 1 3.10 13.29 11.69
CA MET A 1 3.69 12.37 10.69
C MET A 1 4.00 11.06 11.40
N ARG A 2 3.50 9.91 10.91
CA ARG A 2 3.70 8.61 11.59
C ARG A 2 5.09 8.02 11.39
N CYS A 3 5.80 8.41 10.33
CA CYS A 3 7.16 7.94 10.02
C CYS A 3 8.13 9.13 10.00
N PRO A 4 8.73 9.52 11.14
CA PRO A 4 9.71 10.61 11.20
C PRO A 4 10.92 10.43 10.29
N SER A 5 11.36 9.20 10.03
CA SER A 5 12.50 8.91 9.16
C SER A 5 12.31 9.40 7.72
N ALA A 6 11.06 9.50 7.25
CA ALA A 6 10.71 10.05 5.93
C ALA A 6 11.00 11.55 5.76
N ALA A 7 11.27 12.27 6.86
CA ALA A 7 11.53 13.71 6.82
C ALA A 7 13.00 14.06 6.49
N GLY A 8 13.92 13.11 6.56
CA GLY A 8 15.36 13.33 6.37
C GLY A 8 16.01 12.39 5.34
N PRO A 9 17.14 12.78 4.73
CA PRO A 9 17.92 11.86 3.89
C PRO A 9 18.35 10.61 4.68
N PRO A 10 18.42 9.43 4.02
CA PRO A 10 18.22 9.21 2.59
C PRO A 10 16.76 8.93 2.20
N LEU A 11 15.81 8.93 3.15
CA LEU A 11 14.41 8.55 2.90
C LEU A 11 13.51 9.72 2.51
N GLN A 12 14.01 10.96 2.60
CA GLN A 12 13.28 12.14 2.17
C GLN A 12 13.06 12.12 0.65
N ARG A 13 11.79 12.22 0.24
CA ARG A 13 11.40 12.35 -1.17
C ARG A 13 10.33 13.42 -1.38
N LYS A 14 10.13 13.82 -2.63
CA LYS A 14 9.00 14.65 -3.05
C LYS A 14 7.75 13.78 -3.22
N TYR A 15 6.61 14.32 -2.80
CA TYR A 15 5.28 13.75 -2.99
C TYR A 15 4.55 14.60 -4.04
N ALA A 16 4.02 13.97 -5.08
CA ALA A 16 3.37 14.66 -6.20
C ALA A 16 1.83 14.59 -6.09
N ASP A 17 1.36 13.55 -5.41
CA ASP A 17 0.00 13.09 -5.30
C ASP A 17 -0.40 12.91 -3.83
N ILE A 18 -1.71 12.93 -3.60
CA ILE A 18 -2.32 12.60 -2.31
C ILE A 18 -3.28 11.44 -2.54
N ASP A 19 -3.02 10.32 -1.89
CA ASP A 19 -3.94 9.18 -1.85
C ASP A 19 -4.83 9.27 -0.61
N LEU A 20 -6.14 9.19 -0.81
CA LEU A 20 -7.16 9.10 0.23
C LEU A 20 -7.97 7.82 0.05
N VAL A 21 -8.63 7.39 1.13
CA VAL A 21 -9.56 6.27 1.09
C VAL A 21 -10.86 6.68 1.77
N THR A 22 -11.99 6.33 1.16
CA THR A 22 -13.34 6.52 1.72
C THR A 22 -14.15 5.23 1.56
N VAL A 23 -15.30 5.15 2.23
CA VAL A 23 -16.29 4.09 2.01
C VAL A 23 -17.37 4.56 1.05
N GLY A 24 -17.99 3.62 0.32
CA GLY A 24 -19.05 3.91 -0.64
C GLY A 24 -20.24 4.66 -0.02
N SER A 25 -20.55 4.41 1.25
CA SER A 25 -21.59 5.13 2.00
C SER A 25 -21.25 6.60 2.28
N ALA A 26 -19.97 6.97 2.29
CA ALA A 26 -19.50 8.34 2.52
C ALA A 26 -19.02 9.04 1.24
N ARG A 27 -19.21 8.41 0.07
CA ARG A 27 -18.71 8.93 -1.22
C ARG A 27 -19.25 10.33 -1.53
N GLU A 28 -20.56 10.54 -1.45
CA GLU A 28 -21.16 11.86 -1.75
C GLU A 28 -20.65 12.94 -0.78
N ALA A 29 -20.60 12.62 0.52
CA ALA A 29 -20.03 13.52 1.52
C ALA A 29 -18.54 13.82 1.26
N THR A 30 -17.80 12.86 0.71
CA THR A 30 -16.40 13.05 0.31
C THR A 30 -16.29 14.02 -0.87
N ILE A 31 -17.14 13.87 -1.90
CA ILE A 31 -17.19 14.77 -3.06
C ILE A 31 -17.52 16.20 -2.61
N GLU A 32 -18.55 16.36 -1.77
CA GLU A 32 -18.95 17.66 -1.21
C GLU A 32 -17.81 18.30 -0.40
N LEU A 33 -17.14 17.52 0.44
CA LEU A 33 -16.00 18.00 1.23
C LEU A 33 -14.85 18.47 0.34
N MET A 34 -14.46 17.66 -0.65
CA MET A 34 -13.36 18.01 -1.57
C MET A 34 -13.66 19.30 -2.33
N ALA A 35 -14.89 19.47 -2.82
CA ALA A 35 -15.32 20.70 -3.46
C ALA A 35 -15.30 21.90 -2.50
N ALA A 36 -15.76 21.74 -1.26
CA ALA A 36 -15.73 22.79 -0.24
C ALA A 36 -14.30 23.21 0.15
N LEU A 37 -13.34 22.29 0.07
CA LEU A 37 -11.92 22.54 0.27
C LEU A 37 -11.21 23.14 -0.96
N GLY A 38 -11.92 23.30 -2.08
CA GLY A 38 -11.40 23.91 -3.31
C GLY A 38 -10.74 22.94 -4.29
N TYR A 39 -10.90 21.62 -4.12
CA TYR A 39 -10.42 20.64 -5.08
C TYR A 39 -11.45 20.41 -6.19
N ALA A 40 -11.03 20.57 -7.44
CA ALA A 40 -11.90 20.38 -8.60
C ALA A 40 -11.99 18.89 -8.97
N GLY A 41 -13.20 18.30 -8.91
CA GLY A 41 -13.41 16.90 -9.29
C GLY A 41 -13.32 16.69 -10.81
N ASP A 42 -12.70 15.58 -11.24
CA ASP A 42 -12.72 15.15 -12.63
C ASP A 42 -14.11 14.62 -13.00
N VAL A 43 -14.90 15.44 -13.71
CA VAL A 43 -16.33 15.15 -13.96
C VAL A 43 -16.51 13.89 -14.80
N GLU A 44 -15.71 13.71 -15.85
CA GLU A 44 -15.85 12.57 -16.76
C GLU A 44 -15.43 11.28 -16.05
N PHE A 45 -14.26 11.27 -15.42
CA PHE A 45 -13.76 10.10 -14.72
C PHE A 45 -14.66 9.72 -13.54
N ASN A 46 -15.06 10.68 -12.70
CA ASN A 46 -15.86 10.40 -11.50
C ASN A 46 -17.26 9.91 -11.84
N THR A 47 -17.83 10.32 -12.98
CA THR A 47 -19.13 9.81 -13.44
C THR A 47 -19.04 8.34 -13.84
N LEU A 48 -17.96 7.94 -14.52
CA LEU A 48 -17.79 6.57 -15.04
C LEU A 48 -17.25 5.61 -13.97
N HIS A 49 -16.32 6.07 -13.13
CA HIS A 49 -15.51 5.24 -12.23
C HIS A 49 -15.69 5.57 -10.73
N GLY A 50 -16.47 6.60 -10.38
CA GLY A 50 -16.61 7.11 -9.02
C GLY A 50 -17.13 6.12 -7.97
N HIS A 51 -17.69 4.99 -8.40
CA HIS A 51 -18.05 3.90 -7.50
C HIS A 51 -16.82 3.13 -6.94
N ARG A 52 -15.63 3.34 -7.50
CA ARG A 52 -14.35 2.72 -7.08
C ARG A 52 -13.24 3.73 -6.84
N ARG A 53 -13.17 4.79 -7.64
CA ARG A 53 -12.06 5.75 -7.59
C ARG A 53 -12.56 7.13 -8.00
N LEU A 54 -12.15 8.15 -7.26
CA LEU A 54 -12.45 9.55 -7.57
C LEU A 54 -11.15 10.32 -7.77
N PHE A 55 -11.10 11.18 -8.78
CA PHE A 55 -10.02 12.14 -8.97
C PHE A 55 -10.47 13.55 -8.68
N PHE A 56 -9.58 14.27 -8.01
CA PHE A 56 -9.68 15.70 -7.80
C PHE A 56 -8.36 16.39 -8.09
N TRP A 57 -8.43 17.67 -8.42
CA TRP A 57 -7.30 18.50 -8.80
C TRP A 57 -7.20 19.72 -7.89
N ASP A 58 -6.01 19.92 -7.33
CA ASP A 58 -5.58 21.17 -6.73
C ASP A 58 -4.88 21.99 -7.81
N GLU A 59 -5.65 22.82 -8.52
CA GLU A 59 -5.13 23.64 -9.63
C GLU A 59 -4.07 24.63 -9.14
N ALA A 60 -4.21 25.14 -7.91
CA ALA A 60 -3.30 26.14 -7.35
C ALA A 60 -1.90 25.57 -7.09
N ASN A 61 -1.81 24.33 -6.61
CA ASN A 61 -0.54 23.66 -6.34
C ASN A 61 -0.12 22.64 -7.41
N GLN A 62 -0.93 22.47 -8.46
CA GLN A 62 -0.75 21.49 -9.53
C GLN A 62 -0.58 20.06 -9.00
N ARG A 63 -1.51 19.63 -8.13
CA ARG A 63 -1.49 18.29 -7.51
C ARG A 63 -2.78 17.54 -7.78
N GLN A 64 -2.64 16.24 -7.98
CA GLN A 64 -3.77 15.32 -8.05
C GLN A 64 -4.07 14.75 -6.67
N VAL A 65 -5.34 14.59 -6.36
CA VAL A 65 -5.84 13.81 -5.24
C VAL A 65 -6.60 12.61 -5.79
N ASP A 66 -6.16 11.42 -5.41
CA ASP A 66 -6.79 10.16 -5.74
C ASP A 66 -7.52 9.63 -4.50
N VAL A 67 -8.80 9.30 -4.66
CA VAL A 67 -9.62 8.75 -3.59
C VAL A 67 -10.11 7.37 -3.97
N PHE A 68 -9.58 6.35 -3.29
CA PHE A 68 -10.10 4.98 -3.38
C PHE A 68 -11.41 4.86 -2.61
N VAL A 69 -12.41 4.21 -3.21
CA VAL A 69 -13.72 3.95 -2.60
C VAL A 69 -13.81 2.46 -2.28
N ASP A 70 -13.98 2.14 -0.99
CA ASP A 70 -14.04 0.80 -0.39
C ASP A 70 -12.73 -0.02 -0.48
N GLU A 71 -12.10 -0.07 -1.64
CA GLU A 71 -10.97 -0.95 -1.95
C GLU A 71 -9.96 -0.29 -2.91
N ALA A 72 -8.70 -0.66 -2.79
CA ALA A 72 -7.68 -0.34 -3.80
C ALA A 72 -7.54 -1.51 -4.77
N ARG A 73 -7.87 -1.28 -6.05
CA ARG A 73 -7.61 -2.21 -7.16
C ARG A 73 -6.34 -1.78 -7.89
N LEU A 74 -5.19 -2.24 -7.39
CA LEU A 74 -3.89 -2.00 -7.99
C LEU A 74 -3.39 -3.30 -8.63
N CYS A 75 -2.16 -3.73 -8.33
CA CYS A 75 -1.69 -5.06 -8.71
C CYS A 75 -2.53 -6.18 -8.07
N HIS A 76 -3.03 -5.93 -6.87
CA HIS A 76 -3.94 -6.78 -6.11
C HIS A 76 -5.11 -5.94 -5.60
N THR A 77 -6.22 -6.57 -5.25
CA THR A 77 -7.35 -5.86 -4.62
C THR A 77 -7.20 -5.92 -3.10
N ILE A 78 -7.14 -4.75 -2.45
CA ILE A 78 -7.13 -4.62 -1.00
C ILE A 78 -8.42 -3.97 -0.54
N ASP A 79 -9.21 -4.69 0.25
CA ASP A 79 -10.47 -4.21 0.81
C ASP A 79 -10.23 -3.48 2.13
N PHE A 80 -10.50 -2.18 2.17
CA PHE A 80 -10.29 -1.35 3.35
C PHE A 80 -11.53 -1.27 4.25
N ARG A 81 -12.73 -1.63 3.75
CA ARG A 81 -13.99 -1.50 4.51
C ARG A 81 -13.94 -2.10 5.92
N PRO A 82 -13.34 -3.28 6.16
CA PRO A 82 -13.35 -3.88 7.49
C PRO A 82 -12.49 -3.12 8.51
N ARG A 83 -11.62 -2.21 8.05
CA ARG A 83 -10.51 -1.67 8.84
C ARG A 83 -10.28 -0.17 8.67
N LEU A 84 -11.08 0.52 7.86
CA LEU A 84 -10.87 1.94 7.57
C LEU A 84 -10.85 2.80 8.83
N GLU A 85 -11.66 2.45 9.83
CA GLU A 85 -11.75 3.16 11.12
C GLU A 85 -10.79 2.60 12.19
N ALA A 86 -9.89 1.67 11.85
CA ALA A 86 -9.00 1.04 12.81
C ALA A 86 -8.01 2.03 13.45
N VAL A 87 -7.69 3.13 12.75
CA VAL A 87 -6.91 4.25 13.27
C VAL A 87 -7.51 5.58 12.79
N PRO A 88 -7.40 6.68 13.56
CA PRO A 88 -8.31 7.82 13.41
C PRO A 88 -8.05 8.77 12.22
N THR A 89 -6.86 8.74 11.62
CA THR A 89 -6.44 9.82 10.68
C THR A 89 -5.78 9.33 9.39
N THR A 90 -5.59 8.03 9.22
CA THR A 90 -4.93 7.44 8.04
C THR A 90 -5.25 5.94 8.00
N LEU A 91 -4.72 5.20 7.03
CA LEU A 91 -4.77 3.75 7.04
C LEU A 91 -3.88 3.16 8.14
N THR A 92 -4.08 1.89 8.49
CA THR A 92 -3.17 1.19 9.40
C THR A 92 -1.76 1.11 8.81
N LEU A 93 -0.74 0.93 9.65
CA LEU A 93 0.63 0.74 9.16
C LEU A 93 0.74 -0.51 8.26
N ALA A 94 -0.06 -1.54 8.55
CA ALA A 94 -0.14 -2.73 7.73
C ALA A 94 -0.72 -2.46 6.35
N ASP A 95 -1.82 -1.71 6.26
CA ASP A 95 -2.44 -1.34 4.99
C ASP A 95 -1.54 -0.41 4.15
N LEU A 96 -0.86 0.55 4.78
CA LEU A 96 0.13 1.41 4.12
C LEU A 96 1.31 0.60 3.57
N LEU A 97 1.85 -0.33 4.35
CA LEU A 97 2.92 -1.21 3.89
C LEU A 97 2.44 -2.13 2.76
N LEU A 98 1.23 -2.66 2.87
CA LEU A 98 0.61 -3.53 1.87
C LEU A 98 0.41 -2.80 0.54
N MET A 99 0.02 -1.53 0.54
CA MET A 99 -0.05 -0.68 -0.66
C MET A 99 1.28 -0.60 -1.40
N LYS A 100 2.41 -0.63 -0.71
CA LYS A 100 3.75 -0.56 -1.33
C LYS A 100 4.27 -1.93 -1.72
N LEU A 101 4.13 -2.92 -0.86
CA LEU A 101 4.61 -4.29 -1.13
C LEU A 101 3.82 -4.99 -2.24
N GLN A 102 2.60 -4.54 -2.57
CA GLN A 102 1.83 -5.12 -3.66
C GLN A 102 2.25 -4.61 -5.06
N VAL A 103 3.10 -3.59 -5.17
CA VAL A 103 3.50 -3.00 -6.46
C VAL A 103 4.52 -3.91 -7.15
N VAL A 104 4.07 -4.66 -8.16
CA VAL A 104 4.93 -5.63 -8.88
C VAL A 104 6.07 -4.96 -9.65
N GLU A 105 5.76 -3.85 -10.32
CA GLU A 105 6.74 -2.99 -10.99
C GLU A 105 7.25 -1.92 -10.02
N THR A 106 7.83 -2.40 -8.92
CA THR A 106 8.31 -1.57 -7.81
C THR A 106 9.36 -0.56 -8.28
N ASN A 107 9.20 0.70 -7.92
CA ASN A 107 10.20 1.74 -8.16
C ASN A 107 10.93 2.15 -6.86
N GLU A 108 11.92 3.03 -6.99
CA GLU A 108 12.73 3.50 -5.86
C GLU A 108 11.88 4.22 -4.78
N LYS A 109 10.86 4.99 -5.16
CA LYS A 109 9.99 5.70 -4.21
C LYS A 109 9.19 4.71 -3.36
N ASP A 110 8.70 3.62 -3.96
CA ASP A 110 7.99 2.57 -3.24
C ASP A 110 8.89 1.90 -2.19
N LEU A 111 10.14 1.62 -2.55
CA LEU A 111 11.12 1.01 -1.65
C LEU A 111 11.55 1.98 -0.53
N ILE A 112 11.66 3.27 -0.82
CA ILE A 112 11.89 4.32 0.18
C ILE A 112 10.72 4.36 1.18
N ASP A 113 9.47 4.33 0.72
CA ASP A 113 8.30 4.32 1.60
C ASP A 113 8.27 3.08 2.50
N VAL A 114 8.57 1.90 1.94
CA VAL A 114 8.73 0.65 2.71
C VAL A 114 9.81 0.81 3.79
N CYS A 115 10.97 1.37 3.42
CA CYS A 115 12.06 1.62 4.36
C CYS A 115 11.65 2.60 5.46
N ALA A 116 10.93 3.67 5.15
CA ALA A 116 10.49 4.65 6.14
C ALA A 116 9.52 4.06 7.16
N ILE A 117 8.53 3.28 6.69
CA ILE A 117 7.60 2.57 7.58
C ILE A 117 8.37 1.64 8.50
N LEU A 118 9.25 0.80 7.96
CA LEU A 118 9.95 -0.24 8.72
C LEU A 118 11.19 0.27 9.47
N ALA A 119 11.64 1.49 9.23
CA ALA A 119 12.65 2.15 10.06
C ALA A 119 12.03 2.59 11.39
N ASP A 120 10.84 3.20 11.31
CA ASP A 120 10.17 3.80 12.46
C ASP A 120 9.29 2.81 13.25
N HIS A 121 8.82 1.73 12.61
CA HIS A 121 7.89 0.77 13.21
C HIS A 121 8.37 -0.67 13.06
N ASP A 122 8.26 -1.45 14.13
CA ASP A 122 8.50 -2.89 14.09
C ASP A 122 7.26 -3.66 13.62
N LEU A 123 7.44 -4.94 13.30
CA LEU A 123 6.33 -5.86 13.12
C LEU A 123 5.70 -6.20 14.48
N SER A 124 4.38 -6.32 14.47
CA SER A 124 3.57 -6.66 15.64
C SER A 124 2.38 -7.52 15.21
N SER A 125 1.70 -8.14 16.18
CA SER A 125 0.49 -8.93 15.92
C SER A 125 -0.82 -8.10 15.99
N ASP A 126 -0.71 -6.79 16.22
CA ASP A 126 -1.82 -5.85 16.37
C ASP A 126 -1.47 -4.47 15.77
N GLU A 127 -2.23 -3.42 16.11
CA GLU A 127 -2.03 -2.06 15.56
C GLU A 127 -1.02 -1.20 16.32
N SER A 128 -0.25 -1.78 17.27
CA SER A 128 0.84 -1.09 17.96
C SER A 128 2.06 -0.85 17.07
N GLY A 129 2.20 -1.63 16.00
CA GLY A 129 3.20 -1.46 14.95
C GLY A 129 2.62 -1.87 13.58
N VAL A 130 3.46 -2.42 12.70
CA VAL A 130 2.98 -3.04 11.46
C VAL A 130 2.34 -4.38 11.81
N ASN A 131 1.01 -4.49 11.70
CA ASN A 131 0.28 -5.73 11.95
C ASN A 131 0.63 -6.81 10.89
N SER A 132 1.70 -7.57 11.13
CA SER A 132 2.20 -8.58 10.20
C SER A 132 1.31 -9.83 10.19
N ALA A 133 0.63 -10.13 11.30
CA ALA A 133 -0.36 -11.20 11.39
C ALA A 133 -1.52 -10.98 10.41
N TYR A 134 -1.99 -9.74 10.28
CA TYR A 134 -2.99 -9.38 9.28
C TYR A 134 -2.48 -9.55 7.85
N ILE A 135 -1.29 -9.01 7.53
CA ILE A 135 -0.69 -9.15 6.19
C ILE A 135 -0.52 -10.64 5.82
N ALA A 136 -0.01 -11.44 6.75
CA ALA A 136 0.15 -12.88 6.59
C ALA A 136 -1.19 -13.58 6.36
N SER A 137 -2.26 -13.17 7.05
CA SER A 137 -3.60 -13.75 6.84
C SER A 137 -4.15 -13.52 5.43
N LEU A 138 -3.96 -12.32 4.87
CA LEU A 138 -4.32 -12.00 3.49
C LEU A 138 -3.52 -12.86 2.52
N ALA A 139 -2.20 -12.89 2.68
CA ALA A 139 -1.29 -13.69 1.87
C ALA A 139 -1.58 -15.21 1.98
N ALA A 140 -2.07 -15.70 3.12
CA ALA A 140 -2.42 -17.11 3.28
C ALA A 140 -3.64 -17.52 2.43
N SER A 141 -4.49 -16.54 2.11
CA SER A 141 -5.71 -16.73 1.31
C SER A 141 -5.47 -16.55 -0.19
N ASP A 142 -4.47 -15.76 -0.58
CA ASP A 142 -4.16 -15.41 -1.97
C ASP A 142 -2.69 -15.68 -2.34
N TRP A 143 -2.49 -16.62 -3.28
CA TRP A 143 -1.15 -16.97 -3.76
C TRP A 143 -0.49 -15.87 -4.58
N GLY A 144 -1.26 -15.13 -5.38
CA GLY A 144 -0.73 -14.01 -6.16
C GLY A 144 -0.22 -12.91 -5.25
N LEU A 145 -1.03 -12.54 -4.25
CA LEU A 145 -0.62 -11.55 -3.26
C LEU A 145 0.62 -12.03 -2.49
N TRP A 146 0.60 -13.25 -1.92
CA TRP A 146 1.76 -13.83 -1.22
C TRP A 146 3.04 -13.78 -2.07
N LYS A 147 2.95 -14.16 -3.35
CA LYS A 147 4.09 -14.17 -4.26
C LYS A 147 4.64 -12.76 -4.48
N THR A 148 3.76 -11.79 -4.71
CA THR A 148 4.15 -10.39 -4.88
C THR A 148 4.78 -9.83 -3.61
N LEU A 149 4.13 -9.98 -2.45
CA LEU A 149 4.65 -9.46 -1.18
C LEU A 149 6.03 -10.04 -0.87
N GLY A 150 6.23 -11.35 -1.03
CA GLY A 150 7.53 -12.00 -0.79
C GLY A 150 8.62 -11.49 -1.73
N MET A 151 8.30 -11.33 -3.02
CA MET A 151 9.24 -10.83 -4.03
C MET A 151 9.61 -9.35 -3.79
N VAL A 152 8.64 -8.50 -3.50
CA VAL A 152 8.88 -7.06 -3.27
C VAL A 152 9.57 -6.83 -1.94
N ALA A 153 9.24 -7.60 -0.89
CA ALA A 153 9.96 -7.56 0.38
C ALA A 153 11.44 -7.93 0.21
N GLU A 154 11.76 -8.96 -0.58
CA GLU A 154 13.15 -9.34 -0.88
C GLU A 154 13.92 -8.23 -1.61
N ARG A 155 13.26 -7.52 -2.54
CA ARG A 155 13.84 -6.33 -3.19
C ARG A 155 14.09 -5.21 -2.16
N GLY A 156 13.14 -5.00 -1.25
CA GLY A 156 13.27 -4.05 -0.14
C GLY A 156 14.43 -4.36 0.79
N GLU A 157 14.69 -5.63 1.10
CA GLU A 157 15.86 -6.04 1.90
C GLU A 157 17.16 -5.60 1.23
N GLN A 158 17.30 -5.95 -0.06
CA GLN A 158 18.50 -5.64 -0.84
C GLN A 158 18.68 -4.14 -1.02
N PHE A 159 17.59 -3.40 -1.21
CA PHE A 159 17.60 -1.95 -1.33
C PHE A 159 18.02 -1.29 -0.01
N ALA A 160 17.36 -1.62 1.10
CA ALA A 160 17.64 -1.06 2.42
C ALA A 160 19.10 -1.29 2.83
N ALA A 161 19.62 -2.50 2.64
CA ALA A 161 20.98 -2.86 3.00
C ALA A 161 22.06 -2.15 2.15
N ARG A 162 21.70 -1.64 0.96
CA ARG A 162 22.62 -0.98 0.02
C ARG A 162 22.39 0.53 -0.10
N LEU A 163 21.35 1.06 0.55
CA LEU A 163 20.99 2.47 0.46
C LEU A 163 22.06 3.32 1.17
N PRO A 164 22.81 4.18 0.43
CA PRO A 164 23.90 4.94 1.03
C PRO A 164 23.41 5.89 2.12
N GLY A 165 24.12 5.93 3.25
CA GLY A 165 23.79 6.79 4.38
C GLY A 165 22.54 6.35 5.16
N PHE A 166 21.99 5.16 4.88
CA PHE A 166 20.87 4.62 5.63
C PHE A 166 21.33 3.76 6.81
N GLU A 167 21.59 4.38 7.95
CA GLU A 167 22.08 3.70 9.17
C GLU A 167 21.14 2.58 9.66
N LEU A 168 19.83 2.71 9.41
CA LEU A 168 18.82 1.71 9.79
C LEU A 168 18.61 0.63 8.70
N GLY A 169 19.42 0.61 7.64
CA GLY A 169 19.24 -0.30 6.50
C GLY A 169 19.24 -1.78 6.88
N LEU A 170 20.15 -2.19 7.77
CA LEU A 170 20.20 -3.58 8.24
C LEU A 170 18.99 -3.95 9.12
N LEU A 171 18.50 -3.02 9.95
CA LEU A 171 17.30 -3.22 10.76
C LEU A 171 16.06 -3.41 9.88
N VAL A 172 15.89 -2.56 8.86
CA VAL A 172 14.79 -2.67 7.90
C VAL A 172 14.87 -4.00 7.14
N ALA A 173 16.06 -4.39 6.69
CA ALA A 173 16.26 -5.67 6.00
C ALA A 173 15.91 -6.86 6.91
N GLU A 174 16.30 -6.83 8.19
CA GLU A 174 15.92 -7.85 9.17
C GLU A 174 14.39 -7.94 9.35
N ARG A 175 13.71 -6.78 9.47
CA ARG A 175 12.24 -6.72 9.59
C ARG A 175 11.54 -7.26 8.35
N LEU A 176 12.02 -6.96 7.15
CA LEU A 176 11.48 -7.52 5.90
C LEU A 176 11.69 -9.04 5.82
N ALA A 177 12.87 -9.53 6.23
CA ALA A 177 13.15 -10.96 6.29
C ALA A 177 12.23 -11.68 7.28
N ARG A 178 11.96 -11.08 8.45
CA ARG A 178 10.96 -11.57 9.42
C ARG A 178 9.56 -11.61 8.82
N LEU A 179 9.13 -10.54 8.13
CA LEU A 179 7.83 -10.52 7.47
C LEU A 179 7.71 -11.67 6.47
N ARG A 180 8.70 -11.87 5.60
CA ARG A 180 8.72 -13.00 4.65
C ARG A 180 8.64 -14.35 5.35
N ALA A 181 9.37 -14.54 6.45
CA ALA A 181 9.31 -15.77 7.22
C ALA A 181 7.89 -16.04 7.76
N GLU A 182 7.19 -15.01 8.23
CA GLU A 182 5.78 -15.11 8.63
C GLU A 182 4.84 -15.42 7.46
N LEU A 183 5.06 -14.77 6.30
CA LEU A 183 4.31 -15.06 5.07
C LEU A 183 4.50 -16.51 4.62
N GLU A 184 5.66 -17.12 4.84
CA GLU A 184 5.89 -18.54 4.55
C GLU A 184 5.23 -19.46 5.57
N ALA A 185 5.41 -19.18 6.86
CA ALA A 185 4.98 -20.04 7.96
C ALA A 185 3.45 -20.13 8.12
N VAL A 186 2.70 -19.08 7.74
CA VAL A 186 1.25 -19.05 7.91
C VAL A 186 0.55 -20.19 7.13
N PRO A 187 -0.38 -20.95 7.74
CA PRO A 187 -1.08 -22.03 7.06
C PRO A 187 -1.89 -21.57 5.84
N LYS A 188 -1.56 -22.10 4.66
CA LYS A 188 -2.20 -21.70 3.39
C LYS A 188 -3.56 -22.35 3.17
N THR A 189 -4.51 -21.58 2.65
CA THR A 189 -5.85 -22.06 2.29
C THR A 189 -5.82 -23.06 1.13
N ARG A 190 -6.93 -23.78 0.91
CA ARG A 190 -7.06 -24.69 -0.25
C ARG A 190 -7.01 -23.94 -1.58
N VAL A 191 -7.62 -22.76 -1.66
CA VAL A 191 -7.63 -21.89 -2.86
C VAL A 191 -6.21 -21.47 -3.20
N TRP A 192 -5.45 -20.99 -2.20
CA TRP A 192 -4.03 -20.68 -2.33
C TRP A 192 -3.25 -21.87 -2.89
N LYS A 193 -3.41 -23.07 -2.31
CA LYS A 193 -2.69 -24.28 -2.74
C LYS A 193 -3.01 -24.69 -4.17
N LEU A 194 -4.26 -24.51 -4.60
CA LEU A 194 -4.66 -24.75 -5.98
C LEU A 194 -3.99 -23.74 -6.93
N ARG A 195 -4.01 -22.44 -6.59
CA ARG A 195 -3.37 -21.39 -7.39
C ARG A 195 -1.85 -21.55 -7.45
N ALA A 196 -1.23 -22.04 -6.37
CA ALA A 196 0.20 -22.34 -6.32
C ALA A 196 0.64 -23.40 -7.33
N ARG A 197 -0.21 -24.41 -7.60
CA ARG A 197 0.06 -25.42 -8.63
C ARG A 197 0.09 -24.84 -10.03
N VAL A 198 -0.68 -23.79 -10.29
CA VAL A 198 -0.62 -23.04 -11.56
C VAL A 198 0.72 -22.30 -11.65
N GLY A 199 1.11 -21.66 -10.54
CA GLY A 199 2.36 -20.93 -10.39
C GLY A 199 2.39 -19.68 -11.27
N GLU A 200 3.59 -19.26 -11.65
CA GLU A 200 3.84 -18.05 -12.43
C GLU A 200 3.46 -18.20 -13.92
N ARG A 201 3.10 -19.41 -14.37
CA ARG A 201 2.68 -19.68 -15.76
C ARG A 201 1.44 -18.90 -16.20
N LYS A 202 0.60 -18.51 -15.24
CA LYS A 202 -0.47 -17.53 -15.47
C LYS A 202 -0.13 -16.29 -14.67
N ARG A 203 -0.32 -15.12 -15.31
CA ARG A 203 -0.25 -13.82 -14.65
C ARG A 203 -1.09 -13.84 -13.36
N TRP A 204 -0.57 -13.24 -12.31
CA TRP A 204 -1.16 -13.27 -10.96
C TRP A 204 -1.45 -11.89 -10.38
N TYR A 205 -1.22 -10.84 -11.18
CA TYR A 205 -1.38 -9.44 -10.82
C TYR A 205 -1.95 -8.68 -12.00
N GLU A 206 -2.64 -7.59 -11.71
CA GLU A 206 -3.08 -6.60 -12.70
C GLU A 206 -2.08 -5.45 -12.76
N LEU A 207 -2.14 -4.60 -13.79
CA LEU A 207 -1.46 -3.30 -13.74
C LEU A 207 -2.53 -2.23 -13.55
N PRO A 208 -2.29 -1.22 -12.71
CA PRO A 208 -3.19 -0.08 -12.62
C PRO A 208 -3.42 0.51 -14.02
N GLU A 209 -4.66 0.91 -14.32
CA GLU A 209 -4.94 1.66 -15.55
C GLU A 209 -4.12 2.96 -15.54
N GLU A 210 -3.35 3.19 -16.61
CA GLU A 210 -2.67 4.47 -16.82
C GLU A 210 -3.73 5.54 -17.06
N VAL A 211 -3.82 6.49 -16.13
CA VAL A 211 -4.68 7.66 -16.30
C VAL A 211 -3.84 8.69 -17.07
N HIS A 212 -4.20 8.90 -18.34
CA HIS A 212 -3.59 9.92 -19.20
C HIS A 212 -4.24 11.28 -19.02
#